data_AF-A0A2D6FEL6-F1
#
_entry.id   AF-A0A2D6FEL6-F1
#
_cell.length_a   1.000
_cell.length_b   1.000
_cell.length_c   1.000
_cell.angle_alpha   90.00
_cell.angle_beta   90.00
_cell.angle_gamma   90.00
#
_symmetry.space_group_name_H-M   'P 1'
#
loop_
_entity.id
_entity.type
_entity.pdbx_description
1 polymer ?
#
loop_
_entity_poly.entity_id
_entity_poly.type
_entity_poly.pdbx_seq_one_letter_code
_entity_poly.pdbx_strand_id
1 'polypeptide(L)'
;MFEAPFPEALRTSCFVDAASLPGVSFAIDQGRGISEPLPSGLGIEEHVRRAQRLPAPFPPSAALSAGLQGAVVALSQHESSIEEIWAERLDEMRDCIAAHAAAERHLNNSVHPQMRAHVARFPSLAFEELLRKYGYDDPSAARLLKGCTLTGHLAGRPSWPKNEDTEPRASARALLARNGARERKAVWNSVRPSEEDAALLEAAQSDVESGKMLGPFFADHEVQTALGVENYTLSKRFGVAQSDKVRPCDDFTKSGVNDCCRGDRNLTLSTLDHFFALVCSVAVAFPTSQVQFAKRDHRSAYRQLALDASALQYACVVFWHPILKRAVAYVHLALPFGPRAAVINYNRVAQAVTGLLQLMFFLPADNFFDDFWTVGPTHLIQRIFDMFGAVHELLNLEIKTEKICHRLSSASC
;
A
#
# COMPACT_ATOMS: atom_id res chain seq x y z
N MET A 1 29.67 22.79 -8.40
CA MET A 1 30.29 23.92 -7.67
C MET A 1 29.23 25.03 -7.57
N PHE A 2 28.34 24.91 -6.59
CA PHE A 2 27.37 25.92 -6.18
C PHE A 2 26.99 25.54 -4.73
N GLU A 3 27.86 25.90 -3.80
CA GLU A 3 27.51 26.06 -2.40
C GLU A 3 26.96 27.48 -2.27
N ALA A 4 25.71 27.61 -1.83
CA ALA A 4 25.18 28.84 -1.29
C ALA A 4 24.63 28.53 0.11
N PRO A 5 24.92 29.35 1.13
CA PRO A 5 24.63 29.01 2.51
C PRO A 5 23.14 29.20 2.83
N PHE A 6 22.58 28.24 3.56
CA PHE A 6 21.23 28.32 4.13
C PHE A 6 21.12 29.52 5.08
N PRO A 7 20.03 30.32 5.02
CA PRO A 7 19.76 31.35 6.01
C PRO A 7 19.50 30.73 7.39
N GLU A 8 20.23 31.22 8.38
CA GLU A 8 20.24 30.75 9.77
C GLU A 8 18.96 31.06 10.57
N ALA A 9 17.92 31.63 9.92
CA ALA A 9 16.72 32.18 10.57
C ALA A 9 15.48 31.27 10.58
N LEU A 10 15.57 30.01 10.13
CA LEU A 10 14.45 29.04 10.15
C LEU A 10 14.65 27.88 11.16
N ARG A 11 15.61 27.99 12.07
CA ARG A 11 15.95 26.91 13.03
C ARG A 11 15.10 26.88 14.32
N THR A 12 14.16 27.80 14.52
CA THR A 12 13.43 27.91 15.79
C THR A 12 11.94 28.17 15.61
N SER A 13 11.19 27.12 15.24
CA SER A 13 9.84 26.85 15.75
C SER A 13 9.33 25.54 15.12
N CYS A 14 8.95 24.57 15.95
CA CYS A 14 8.29 23.30 15.59
C CYS A 14 9.17 22.09 15.22
N PHE A 15 10.42 22.02 15.67
CA PHE A 15 11.12 20.73 15.80
C PHE A 15 11.04 20.28 17.26
N VAL A 16 10.21 19.28 17.55
CA VAL A 16 10.32 18.53 18.80
C VAL A 16 11.52 17.61 18.63
N ASP A 17 12.62 17.93 19.31
CA ASP A 17 13.79 17.07 19.39
C ASP A 17 13.34 15.73 20.00
N ALA A 18 13.44 14.64 19.24
CA ALA A 18 13.00 13.32 19.69
C ALA A 18 13.76 12.86 20.96
N ALA A 19 14.89 13.51 21.29
CA ALA A 19 15.67 13.27 22.49
C ALA A 19 15.16 13.99 23.76
N SER A 20 14.21 14.93 23.65
CA SER A 20 13.75 15.74 24.80
C SER A 20 12.42 15.28 25.41
N LEU A 21 11.87 14.14 25.00
CA LEU A 21 10.69 13.55 25.64
C LEU A 21 11.09 12.95 26.99
N PRO A 22 10.48 13.36 28.13
CA PRO A 22 10.81 12.82 29.44
C PRO A 22 10.62 11.31 29.46
N GLY A 23 11.66 10.61 29.93
CA GLY A 23 11.84 9.17 29.81
C GLY A 23 10.68 8.35 30.36
N VAL A 24 9.88 7.82 29.45
CA VAL A 24 9.12 6.59 29.70
C VAL A 24 10.08 5.45 29.39
N SER A 25 10.57 4.79 30.44
CA SER A 25 11.45 3.63 30.34
C SER A 25 10.84 2.55 29.45
N PHE A 26 11.42 2.33 28.28
CA PHE A 26 11.02 1.27 27.34
C PHE A 26 11.54 -0.08 27.84
N ALA A 27 10.62 -0.94 28.29
CA ALA A 27 10.95 -2.33 28.62
C ALA A 27 11.17 -3.13 27.33
N ILE A 28 12.37 -3.68 27.18
CA ILE A 28 12.72 -4.65 26.14
C ILE A 28 12.21 -6.04 26.57
N ASP A 29 11.59 -6.73 25.61
CA ASP A 29 11.00 -8.07 25.62
C ASP A 29 11.80 -9.14 26.41
N GLN A 30 11.12 -9.79 27.36
CA GLN A 30 11.51 -11.07 27.97
C GLN A 30 10.21 -11.88 28.26
N GLY A 31 9.74 -12.67 27.29
CA GLY A 31 8.94 -13.87 27.57
C GLY A 31 7.48 -13.83 27.10
N ARG A 32 7.22 -14.49 25.96
CA ARG A 32 5.88 -14.72 25.41
C ARG A 32 5.16 -15.82 26.19
N GLY A 33 4.30 -15.45 27.13
CA GLY A 33 3.37 -16.36 27.79
C GLY A 33 2.16 -16.64 26.90
N ILE A 34 2.21 -17.71 26.10
CA ILE A 34 1.09 -18.11 25.25
C ILE A 34 0.02 -18.75 26.14
N SER A 35 -1.14 -18.09 26.29
CA SER A 35 -2.34 -18.74 26.81
C SER A 35 -2.80 -19.83 25.83
N GLU A 36 -3.30 -20.97 26.33
CA GLU A 36 -3.78 -22.04 25.47
C GLU A 36 -4.80 -21.51 24.44
N PRO A 37 -4.67 -21.86 23.15
CA PRO A 37 -5.59 -21.37 22.12
C PRO A 37 -7.02 -21.83 22.40
N LEU A 38 -7.99 -20.93 22.17
CA LEU A 38 -9.41 -21.27 22.32
C LEU A 38 -9.78 -22.45 21.40
N PRO A 39 -10.64 -23.39 21.87
CA PRO A 39 -11.09 -24.51 21.06
C PRO A 39 -11.66 -24.06 19.72
N SER A 40 -11.33 -24.77 18.64
CA SER A 40 -11.95 -24.59 17.32
C SER A 40 -13.43 -24.99 17.35
N GLY A 41 -14.27 -24.34 16.54
CA GLY A 41 -15.69 -24.69 16.40
C GLY A 41 -16.63 -24.02 17.42
N LEU A 42 -16.14 -23.04 18.20
CA LEU A 42 -17.00 -22.19 19.03
C LEU A 42 -17.85 -21.26 18.15
N GLY A 43 -19.12 -21.08 18.52
CA GLY A 43 -19.94 -19.99 17.97
C GLY A 43 -19.36 -18.63 18.37
N ILE A 44 -19.60 -17.58 17.56
CA ILE A 44 -19.01 -16.24 17.72
C ILE A 44 -19.19 -15.70 19.14
N GLU A 45 -20.40 -15.76 19.69
CA GLU A 45 -20.71 -15.24 21.04
C GLU A 45 -19.94 -15.96 22.15
N GLU A 46 -19.84 -17.29 22.05
CA GLU A 46 -19.11 -18.11 23.03
C GLU A 46 -17.60 -17.90 22.89
N HIS A 47 -17.11 -17.70 21.66
CA HIS A 47 -15.73 -17.34 21.41
C HIS A 47 -15.39 -15.99 22.08
N VAL A 48 -16.23 -14.97 21.89
CA VAL A 48 -16.07 -13.64 22.52
C VAL A 48 -16.12 -13.75 24.05
N ARG A 49 -17.12 -14.44 24.60
CA ARG A 49 -17.27 -14.62 26.06
C ARG A 49 -16.04 -15.29 26.68
N ARG A 50 -15.46 -16.29 26.01
CA ARG A 50 -14.25 -16.97 26.49
C ARG A 50 -13.02 -16.10 26.34
N ALA A 51 -12.87 -15.42 25.20
CA ALA A 51 -11.76 -14.50 24.95
C ALA A 51 -11.69 -13.39 26.01
N GLN A 52 -12.84 -12.84 26.43
CA GLN A 52 -12.92 -11.82 27.49
C GLN A 52 -12.41 -12.27 28.86
N ARG A 53 -12.36 -13.59 29.12
CA ARG A 53 -11.88 -14.16 30.38
C ARG A 53 -10.41 -14.54 30.34
N LEU A 54 -9.82 -14.55 29.14
CA LEU A 54 -8.39 -14.78 29.01
C LEU A 54 -7.66 -13.52 29.47
N PRO A 55 -6.54 -13.66 30.19
CA PRO A 55 -5.63 -12.54 30.35
C PRO A 55 -5.27 -12.02 28.96
N ALA A 56 -5.13 -10.71 28.81
CA ALA A 56 -4.68 -10.12 27.56
C ALA A 56 -3.46 -10.92 27.08
N PRO A 57 -3.51 -11.56 25.90
CA PRO A 57 -2.47 -12.50 25.47
C PRO A 57 -1.11 -11.80 25.30
N PHE A 58 -1.12 -10.47 25.31
CA PHE A 58 0.04 -9.62 25.18
C PHE A 58 -0.01 -8.56 26.29
N PRO A 59 1.06 -8.34 27.06
CA PRO A 59 1.21 -7.08 27.78
C PRO A 59 1.18 -5.95 26.74
N PRO A 60 0.57 -4.77 27.00
CA PRO A 60 0.65 -3.61 26.13
C PRO A 60 2.11 -3.13 26.07
N SER A 61 2.88 -3.81 25.23
CA SER A 61 4.33 -3.71 25.06
C SER A 61 4.69 -3.32 23.63
N ALA A 62 3.70 -3.22 22.73
CA ALA A 62 3.87 -2.64 21.42
C ALA A 62 4.08 -1.13 21.56
N ALA A 63 5.33 -0.70 21.42
CA ALA A 63 5.65 0.71 21.29
C ALA A 63 5.02 1.23 19.98
N LEU A 64 4.31 2.35 20.05
CA LEU A 64 3.90 3.07 18.84
C LEU A 64 5.13 3.48 18.05
N SER A 65 4.97 3.58 16.72
CA SER A 65 5.99 4.23 15.92
C SER A 65 6.15 5.69 16.37
N ALA A 66 7.36 6.24 16.24
CA ALA A 66 7.63 7.63 16.59
C ALA A 66 6.68 8.61 15.85
N GLY A 67 6.31 8.31 14.61
CA GLY A 67 5.34 9.08 13.84
C GLY A 67 3.94 9.09 14.46
N LEU A 68 3.43 7.92 14.85
CA LEU A 68 2.13 7.80 15.52
C LEU A 68 2.11 8.47 16.89
N GLN A 69 3.17 8.26 17.69
CA GLN A 69 3.28 8.88 19.00
C GLN A 69 3.35 10.41 18.88
N GLY A 70 4.16 10.92 17.94
CA GLY A 70 4.26 12.36 17.65
C GLY A 70 2.93 12.95 17.18
N ALA A 71 2.19 12.23 16.31
CA ALA A 71 0.88 12.67 15.84
C ALA A 71 -0.13 12.79 17.00
N VAL A 72 -0.21 11.81 17.91
CA VAL A 72 -1.12 11.87 19.07
C VAL A 72 -0.77 13.04 19.99
N VAL A 73 0.53 13.25 20.28
CA VAL A 73 0.99 14.35 21.14
C VAL A 73 0.70 15.71 20.51
N ALA A 74 1.00 15.87 19.22
CA ALA A 74 0.76 17.13 18.53
C ALA A 74 -0.73 17.43 18.40
N LEU A 75 -1.56 16.41 18.14
CA LEU A 75 -3.01 16.55 18.09
C LEU A 75 -3.60 17.05 19.41
N SER A 76 -3.11 16.56 20.56
CA SER A 76 -3.60 17.02 21.86
C SER A 76 -3.05 18.39 22.26
N GLN A 77 -1.79 18.68 21.95
CA GLN A 77 -1.19 20.00 22.22
C GLN A 77 -1.83 21.12 21.41
N HIS A 78 -2.28 20.82 20.19
CA HIS A 78 -2.87 21.79 19.28
C HIS A 78 -4.39 21.63 19.13
N GLU A 79 -5.08 20.93 20.05
CA GLU A 79 -6.50 20.61 19.91
C GLU A 79 -7.38 21.83 19.55
N SER A 80 -7.11 22.99 20.15
CA SER A 80 -7.87 24.22 19.92
C SER A 80 -7.58 24.92 18.58
N SER A 81 -6.45 24.63 17.94
CA SER A 81 -5.97 25.26 16.70
C SER A 81 -5.73 24.25 15.57
N ILE A 82 -6.06 22.98 15.77
CA ILE A 82 -5.71 21.91 14.83
C ILE A 82 -6.36 22.10 13.45
N GLU A 83 -7.58 22.65 13.40
CA GLU A 83 -8.28 22.90 12.14
C GLU A 83 -7.61 24.03 11.34
N GLU A 84 -7.08 25.06 12.00
CA GLU A 84 -6.31 26.14 11.37
C GLU A 84 -5.00 25.58 10.80
N ILE A 85 -4.29 24.78 11.61
CA ILE A 85 -3.07 24.08 11.20
C ILE A 85 -3.34 23.19 9.98
N TRP A 86 -4.44 22.45 9.97
CA TRP A 86 -4.82 21.61 8.85
C TRP A 86 -5.14 22.41 7.60
N ALA A 87 -5.84 23.55 7.72
CA ALA A 87 -6.13 24.42 6.58
C ALA A 87 -4.84 24.94 5.94
N GLU A 88 -3.92 25.48 6.75
CA GLU A 88 -2.60 25.96 6.28
C GLU A 88 -1.80 24.86 5.58
N ARG A 89 -1.81 23.64 6.13
CA ARG A 89 -1.08 22.50 5.57
C ARG A 89 -1.71 21.96 4.29
N LEU A 90 -3.04 21.99 4.19
CA LEU A 90 -3.71 21.66 2.94
C LEU A 90 -3.36 22.67 1.84
N ASP A 91 -3.26 23.95 2.17
CA ASP A 91 -2.83 24.97 1.22
C ASP A 91 -1.36 24.78 0.83
N GLU A 92 -0.49 24.47 1.78
CA GLU A 92 0.89 24.08 1.49
C GLU A 92 0.97 22.88 0.53
N MET A 93 0.16 21.85 0.76
CA MET A 93 0.11 20.67 -0.10
C MET A 93 -0.37 21.03 -1.52
N ARG A 94 -1.42 21.87 -1.64
CA ARG A 94 -1.92 22.35 -2.93
C ARG A 94 -0.87 23.17 -3.69
N ASP A 95 -0.17 24.06 -2.99
CA ASP A 95 0.89 24.87 -3.56
C ASP A 95 2.07 24.02 -4.04
N CYS A 96 2.47 23.02 -3.25
CA CYS A 96 3.51 22.07 -3.64
C CYS A 96 3.09 21.26 -4.89
N ILE A 97 1.83 20.81 -4.96
CA ILE A 97 1.27 20.14 -6.13
C ILE A 97 1.30 21.06 -7.36
N ALA A 98 0.88 22.31 -7.21
CA ALA A 98 0.89 23.29 -8.30
C ALA A 98 2.31 23.58 -8.80
N ALA A 99 3.27 23.76 -7.88
CA ALA A 99 4.68 23.99 -8.20
C ALA A 99 5.31 22.85 -9.01
N HIS A 100 4.92 21.61 -8.74
CA HIS A 100 5.45 20.43 -9.43
C HIS A 100 4.71 20.07 -10.72
N ALA A 101 3.56 20.70 -11.03
CA ALA A 101 2.69 20.28 -12.12
C ALA A 101 3.38 20.20 -13.50
N ALA A 102 4.33 21.10 -13.78
CA ALA A 102 5.09 21.07 -15.04
C ALA A 102 6.07 19.89 -15.12
N ALA A 103 6.81 19.64 -14.03
CA ALA A 103 7.73 18.51 -13.95
C ALA A 103 6.95 17.18 -13.95
N GLU A 104 5.79 17.13 -13.30
CA GLU A 104 4.91 15.97 -13.27
C GLU A 104 4.43 15.59 -14.67
N ARG A 105 4.06 16.58 -15.49
CA ARG A 105 3.71 16.37 -16.91
C ARG A 105 4.86 15.78 -17.71
N HIS A 106 6.10 16.21 -17.44
CA HIS A 106 7.27 15.65 -18.11
C HIS A 106 7.51 14.19 -17.70
N LEU A 107 7.43 13.90 -16.39
CA LEU A 107 7.57 12.54 -15.85
C LEU A 107 6.51 11.58 -16.43
N ASN A 108 5.27 12.04 -16.62
CA ASN A 108 4.22 11.20 -17.22
C ASN A 108 4.57 10.69 -18.63
N ASN A 109 5.46 11.36 -19.37
CA ASN A 109 5.86 10.90 -20.70
C ASN A 109 6.74 9.64 -20.68
N SER A 110 7.41 9.34 -19.55
CA SER A 110 8.19 8.12 -19.38
C SER A 110 7.31 6.90 -19.08
N VAL A 111 6.02 7.09 -18.79
CA VAL A 111 5.06 6.01 -18.53
C VAL A 111 4.43 5.55 -19.85
N HIS A 112 4.07 4.26 -19.91
CA HIS A 112 3.42 3.64 -21.06
C HIS A 112 2.22 4.47 -21.56
N PRO A 113 2.06 4.72 -22.88
CA PRO A 113 1.05 5.63 -23.42
C PRO A 113 -0.37 5.42 -22.89
N GLN A 114 -0.83 4.17 -22.77
CA GLN A 114 -2.17 3.88 -22.23
C GLN A 114 -2.35 4.16 -20.74
N MET A 115 -1.27 4.15 -19.96
CA MET A 115 -1.32 4.50 -18.53
C MET A 115 -1.15 5.99 -18.28
N ARG A 116 -0.77 6.80 -19.27
CA ARG A 116 -0.51 8.23 -19.08
C ARG A 116 -1.69 8.97 -18.48
N ALA A 117 -2.91 8.69 -18.96
CA ALA A 117 -4.13 9.28 -18.41
C ALA A 117 -4.34 8.86 -16.94
N HIS A 118 -4.11 7.58 -16.62
CA HIS A 118 -4.23 7.07 -15.25
C HIS A 118 -3.19 7.67 -14.30
N VAL A 119 -1.92 7.74 -14.68
CA VAL A 119 -0.86 8.27 -13.80
C VAL A 119 -0.82 9.80 -13.73
N ALA A 120 -1.40 10.49 -14.72
CA ALA A 120 -1.38 11.95 -14.77
C ALA A 120 -2.09 12.61 -13.60
N ARG A 121 -3.03 11.90 -12.96
CA ARG A 121 -3.74 12.35 -11.76
C ARG A 121 -2.85 12.38 -10.51
N PHE A 122 -1.80 11.56 -10.45
CA PHE A 122 -0.98 11.44 -9.25
C PHE A 122 0.07 12.56 -9.18
N PRO A 123 0.11 13.35 -8.09
CA PRO A 123 1.13 14.37 -7.87
C PRO A 123 2.37 13.75 -7.20
N SER A 124 3.01 12.78 -7.88
CA SER A 124 4.07 11.97 -7.26
C SER A 124 5.31 12.76 -6.85
N LEU A 125 5.67 13.81 -7.59
CA LEU A 125 6.83 14.64 -7.26
C LEU A 125 6.57 15.53 -6.04
N ALA A 126 5.39 16.16 -5.98
CA ALA A 126 4.98 16.93 -4.81
C ALA A 126 4.85 16.04 -3.57
N PHE A 127 4.29 14.84 -3.73
CA PHE A 127 4.21 13.86 -2.64
C PHE A 127 5.61 13.47 -2.15
N GLU A 128 6.55 13.19 -3.05
CA GLU A 128 7.95 12.92 -2.69
C GLU A 128 8.60 14.11 -1.96
N GLU A 129 8.37 15.34 -2.41
CA GLU A 129 8.90 16.55 -1.76
C GLU A 129 8.34 16.72 -0.35
N LEU A 130 7.03 16.58 -0.16
CA LEU A 130 6.40 16.71 1.15
C LEU A 130 6.88 15.62 2.11
N LEU A 131 6.98 14.37 1.66
CA LEU A 131 7.56 13.30 2.47
C LEU A 131 8.99 13.63 2.93
N ARG A 132 9.82 14.17 2.03
CA ARG A 132 11.19 14.61 2.36
C ARG A 132 11.18 15.79 3.33
N LYS A 133 10.35 16.79 3.10
CA LYS A 133 10.23 18.00 3.92
C LYS A 133 9.85 17.67 5.36
N TYR A 134 8.89 16.77 5.55
CA TYR A 134 8.41 16.34 6.86
C TYR A 134 9.20 15.18 7.47
N GLY A 135 10.34 14.80 6.86
CA GLY A 135 11.27 13.84 7.45
C GLY A 135 10.79 12.39 7.42
N TYR A 136 9.91 12.01 6.49
CA TYR A 136 9.57 10.61 6.27
C TYR A 136 10.79 9.84 5.73
N ASP A 137 10.98 8.61 6.21
CA ASP A 137 12.19 7.83 5.95
C ASP A 137 12.23 7.19 4.55
N ASP A 138 11.10 7.14 3.83
CA ASP A 138 11.03 6.66 2.44
C ASP A 138 10.28 7.60 1.48
N PRO A 139 10.83 8.79 1.16
CA PRO A 139 10.21 9.69 0.18
C PRO A 139 10.06 9.06 -1.20
N SER A 140 10.97 8.13 -1.55
CA SER A 140 11.00 7.48 -2.87
C SER A 140 9.79 6.58 -3.13
N ALA A 141 9.04 6.19 -2.09
CA ALA A 141 7.79 5.46 -2.23
C ALA A 141 6.78 6.16 -3.15
N ALA A 142 6.77 7.50 -3.17
CA ALA A 142 5.88 8.28 -4.04
C ALA A 142 6.06 7.95 -5.54
N ARG A 143 7.29 7.60 -5.97
CA ARG A 143 7.59 7.24 -7.37
C ARG A 143 6.89 5.95 -7.81
N LEU A 144 6.55 5.06 -6.88
CA LEU A 144 5.87 3.80 -7.17
C LEU A 144 4.44 4.01 -7.67
N LEU A 145 3.84 5.20 -7.48
CA LEU A 145 2.58 5.58 -8.12
C LEU A 145 2.64 5.45 -9.66
N LYS A 146 3.83 5.62 -10.24
CA LYS A 146 4.03 5.72 -11.69
C LYS A 146 4.93 4.64 -12.29
N GLY A 147 5.59 3.83 -11.47
CA GLY A 147 6.56 2.84 -11.96
C GLY A 147 6.91 1.78 -10.93
N CYS A 148 6.08 0.75 -10.83
CA CYS A 148 6.38 -0.46 -10.07
C CYS A 148 7.13 -1.48 -10.92
N THR A 149 8.24 -2.02 -10.42
CA THR A 149 8.87 -3.20 -11.03
C THR A 149 8.24 -4.51 -10.53
N LEU A 150 8.41 -5.59 -11.28
CA LEU A 150 8.04 -6.96 -10.89
C LEU A 150 9.23 -7.88 -10.61
N THR A 151 10.44 -7.46 -11.02
CA THR A 151 11.67 -8.24 -10.89
C THR A 151 12.83 -7.36 -10.41
N GLY A 152 13.95 -7.99 -10.06
CA GLY A 152 15.13 -7.34 -9.51
C GLY A 152 15.10 -7.19 -8.00
N HIS A 153 15.96 -6.30 -7.51
CA HIS A 153 16.01 -5.92 -6.10
C HIS A 153 14.94 -4.88 -5.82
N LEU A 154 14.09 -5.18 -4.83
CA LEU A 154 13.10 -4.23 -4.33
C LEU A 154 13.66 -3.56 -3.10
N ALA A 155 13.82 -2.24 -3.17
CA ALA A 155 14.05 -1.44 -1.97
C ALA A 155 12.79 -1.49 -1.11
N GLY A 156 12.92 -1.99 0.12
CA GLY A 156 11.94 -1.82 1.17
C GLY A 156 12.13 -0.49 1.90
N ARG A 157 11.15 -0.11 2.71
CA ARG A 157 11.22 1.10 3.54
C ARG A 157 12.42 1.03 4.51
N PRO A 158 13.23 2.09 4.71
CA PRO A 158 14.41 2.04 5.55
C PRO A 158 14.19 1.61 7.01
N SER A 159 13.03 1.93 7.60
CA SER A 159 12.65 1.47 8.94
C SER A 159 12.34 -0.02 9.03
N TRP A 160 12.16 -0.72 7.90
CA TRP A 160 11.92 -2.15 7.90
C TRP A 160 13.20 -2.95 8.22
N PRO A 161 13.08 -4.09 8.94
CA PRO A 161 14.20 -4.97 9.21
C PRO A 161 14.90 -5.40 7.94
N LYS A 162 16.23 -5.34 7.92
CA LYS A 162 17.04 -5.81 6.78
C LYS A 162 16.89 -7.32 6.61
N ASN A 163 16.89 -7.76 5.36
CA ASN A 163 17.01 -9.17 5.02
C ASN A 163 18.48 -9.56 4.98
N GLU A 164 18.80 -10.74 5.50
CA GLU A 164 20.14 -11.32 5.37
C GLU A 164 20.45 -11.71 3.92
N ASP A 165 19.43 -12.21 3.21
CA ASP A 165 19.52 -12.58 1.80
C ASP A 165 18.66 -11.62 0.96
N THR A 166 19.35 -10.81 0.16
CA THR A 166 18.79 -9.79 -0.72
C THR A 166 18.83 -10.20 -2.19
N GLU A 167 19.35 -11.39 -2.50
CA GLU A 167 19.54 -11.83 -3.87
C GLU A 167 18.28 -12.55 -4.41
N PRO A 168 17.84 -12.20 -5.63
CA PRO A 168 16.88 -13.01 -6.36
C PRO A 168 17.39 -14.43 -6.59
N ARG A 169 16.49 -15.42 -6.53
CA ARG A 169 16.83 -16.82 -6.81
C ARG A 169 17.15 -17.07 -8.28
N ALA A 170 16.68 -16.20 -9.17
CA ALA A 170 16.91 -16.27 -10.59
C ALA A 170 17.13 -14.89 -11.21
N SER A 171 17.85 -14.85 -12.33
CA SER A 171 18.03 -13.62 -13.11
C SER A 171 16.81 -13.34 -13.98
N ALA A 172 16.32 -12.09 -13.94
CA ALA A 172 15.24 -11.62 -14.81
C ALA A 172 15.59 -11.76 -16.31
N ARG A 173 16.86 -11.58 -16.67
CA ARG A 173 17.36 -11.79 -18.05
C ARG A 173 17.33 -13.28 -18.43
N ALA A 174 17.77 -14.16 -17.54
CA ALA A 174 17.72 -15.60 -17.78
C ALA A 174 16.28 -16.12 -17.87
N LEU A 175 15.37 -15.55 -17.06
CA LEU A 175 13.94 -15.81 -17.13
C LEU A 175 13.36 -15.46 -18.51
N LEU A 176 13.71 -14.32 -19.10
CA LEU A 176 13.26 -13.99 -20.46
C LEU A 176 13.88 -14.91 -21.51
N ALA A 177 15.18 -15.21 -21.40
CA ALA A 177 15.87 -16.07 -22.35
C ALA A 177 15.28 -17.49 -22.40
N ARG A 178 14.87 -18.05 -21.25
CA ARG A 178 14.19 -19.36 -21.21
C ARG A 178 12.74 -19.32 -21.72
N ASN A 179 12.08 -18.17 -21.60
CA ASN A 179 10.70 -17.98 -22.06
C ASN A 179 10.64 -17.61 -23.54
N GLY A 180 11.33 -18.37 -24.39
CA GLY A 180 11.23 -18.26 -25.85
C GLY A 180 9.90 -18.79 -26.39
N ALA A 181 9.70 -18.68 -27.71
CA ALA A 181 8.44 -19.05 -28.38
C ALA A 181 7.95 -20.48 -28.06
N ARG A 182 8.87 -21.45 -27.93
CA ARG A 182 8.52 -22.85 -27.57
C ARG A 182 7.89 -22.96 -26.19
N GLU A 183 8.47 -22.29 -25.20
CA GLU A 183 8.02 -22.35 -23.81
C GLU A 183 6.68 -21.64 -23.65
N ARG A 184 6.55 -20.44 -24.23
CA ARG A 184 5.29 -19.70 -24.24
C ARG A 184 4.16 -20.49 -24.93
N LYS A 185 4.47 -21.15 -26.05
CA LYS A 185 3.52 -22.04 -26.75
C LYS A 185 3.10 -23.23 -25.86
N ALA A 186 4.01 -23.78 -25.07
CA ALA A 186 3.68 -24.85 -24.13
C ALA A 186 2.71 -24.35 -23.03
N VAL A 187 2.97 -23.17 -22.46
CA VAL A 187 2.06 -22.53 -21.50
C VAL A 187 0.69 -22.28 -22.12
N TRP A 188 0.64 -21.66 -23.32
CA TRP A 188 -0.59 -21.39 -24.06
C TRP A 188 -1.42 -22.65 -24.29
N ASN A 189 -0.79 -23.71 -24.78
CA ASN A 189 -1.43 -25.00 -25.05
C ASN A 189 -1.85 -25.76 -23.79
N SER A 190 -1.42 -25.34 -22.61
CA SER A 190 -1.75 -25.97 -21.33
C SER A 190 -2.89 -25.28 -20.59
N VAL A 191 -3.47 -24.22 -21.16
CA VAL A 191 -4.68 -23.56 -20.66
C VAL A 191 -5.88 -24.47 -20.89
N ARG A 192 -6.76 -24.57 -19.90
CA ARG A 192 -7.96 -25.42 -19.91
C ARG A 192 -9.15 -24.60 -19.42
N PRO A 193 -10.38 -24.91 -19.85
CA PRO A 193 -11.58 -24.27 -19.32
C PRO A 193 -11.72 -24.49 -17.81
N SER A 194 -12.28 -23.50 -17.11
CA SER A 194 -12.72 -23.57 -15.72
C SER A 194 -14.09 -22.88 -15.56
N GLU A 195 -14.74 -23.08 -14.40
CA GLU A 195 -16.03 -22.47 -14.10
C GLU A 195 -15.93 -20.95 -13.94
N GLU A 196 -14.74 -20.47 -13.57
CA GLU A 196 -14.45 -19.07 -13.28
C GLU A 196 -14.14 -18.22 -14.52
N ASP A 197 -13.94 -18.82 -15.69
CA ASP A 197 -13.47 -18.14 -16.91
C ASP A 197 -14.32 -16.94 -17.33
N ALA A 198 -15.64 -17.00 -17.10
CA ALA A 198 -16.55 -15.89 -17.39
C ALA A 198 -16.21 -14.66 -16.54
N ALA A 199 -16.02 -14.85 -15.23
CA ALA A 199 -15.64 -13.79 -14.31
C ALA A 199 -14.21 -13.28 -14.57
N LEU A 200 -13.30 -14.16 -14.97
CA LEU A 200 -11.94 -13.77 -15.37
C LEU A 200 -11.93 -12.88 -16.62
N LEU A 201 -12.77 -13.20 -17.61
CA LEU A 201 -12.90 -12.41 -18.83
C LEU A 201 -13.52 -11.04 -18.52
N GLU A 202 -14.60 -11.00 -17.74
CA GLU A 202 -15.25 -9.76 -17.32
C GLU A 202 -14.28 -8.84 -16.57
N ALA A 203 -13.53 -9.38 -15.60
CA ALA A 203 -12.53 -8.62 -14.86
C ALA A 203 -11.40 -8.07 -15.77
N ALA A 204 -10.93 -8.87 -16.73
CA ALA A 204 -9.92 -8.41 -17.69
C ALA A 204 -10.46 -7.33 -18.62
N GLN A 205 -11.72 -7.43 -19.06
CA GLN A 205 -12.38 -6.41 -19.88
C GLN A 205 -12.55 -5.09 -19.11
N SER A 206 -12.99 -5.14 -17.86
CA SER A 206 -13.07 -3.96 -17.00
C SER A 206 -11.71 -3.29 -16.77
N ASP A 207 -10.64 -4.07 -16.61
CA ASP A 207 -9.28 -3.55 -16.53
C ASP A 207 -8.81 -2.94 -17.86
N VAL A 208 -9.23 -3.47 -19.02
CA VAL A 208 -8.93 -2.87 -20.33
C VAL A 208 -9.68 -1.54 -20.51
N GLU A 209 -10.98 -1.50 -20.18
CA GLU A 209 -11.82 -0.30 -20.27
C GLU A 209 -11.29 0.84 -19.39
N SER A 210 -10.71 0.51 -18.24
CA SER A 210 -10.06 1.47 -17.34
C SER A 210 -8.59 1.75 -17.68
N GLY A 211 -8.07 1.23 -18.79
CA GLY A 211 -6.71 1.47 -19.27
C GLY A 211 -5.60 0.74 -18.49
N LYS A 212 -5.95 -0.20 -17.60
CA LYS A 212 -5.02 -0.94 -16.72
C LYS A 212 -4.48 -2.23 -17.32
N MET A 213 -5.02 -2.66 -18.46
CA MET A 213 -4.57 -3.84 -19.19
C MET A 213 -4.60 -3.62 -20.70
N LEU A 214 -3.74 -4.37 -21.40
CA LEU A 214 -3.75 -4.56 -22.85
C LEU A 214 -4.40 -5.88 -23.23
N GLY A 215 -5.07 -5.89 -24.38
CA GLY A 215 -5.65 -7.08 -24.98
C GLY A 215 -7.09 -6.84 -25.42
N PRO A 216 -7.83 -7.90 -25.79
CA PRO A 216 -7.40 -9.29 -25.81
C PRO A 216 -6.36 -9.59 -26.88
N PHE A 217 -5.48 -10.56 -26.61
CA PHE A 217 -4.56 -11.16 -27.57
C PHE A 217 -4.84 -12.66 -27.72
N PHE A 218 -4.80 -13.17 -28.94
CA PHE A 218 -5.09 -14.56 -29.30
C PHE A 218 -3.91 -15.28 -29.95
N ALA A 219 -2.80 -14.57 -30.19
CA ALA A 219 -1.57 -15.16 -30.67
C ALA A 219 -0.31 -14.50 -30.05
N ASP A 220 0.77 -15.28 -29.98
CA ASP A 220 2.07 -14.86 -29.42
C ASP A 220 2.60 -13.57 -30.07
N HIS A 221 2.54 -13.49 -31.41
CA HIS A 221 3.02 -12.34 -32.17
C HIS A 221 2.26 -11.04 -31.88
N GLU A 222 0.99 -11.12 -31.48
CA GLU A 222 0.20 -9.93 -31.12
C GLU A 222 0.71 -9.33 -29.81
N VAL A 223 1.05 -10.18 -28.83
CA VAL A 223 1.66 -9.76 -27.56
C VAL A 223 3.05 -9.17 -27.79
N GLN A 224 3.88 -9.84 -28.61
CA GLN A 224 5.22 -9.33 -28.97
C GLN A 224 5.14 -7.94 -29.61
N THR A 225 4.20 -7.76 -30.55
CA THR A 225 3.99 -6.48 -31.23
C THR A 225 3.53 -5.40 -30.25
N ALA A 226 2.60 -5.71 -29.36
CA ALA A 226 2.09 -4.77 -28.36
C ALA A 226 3.15 -4.33 -27.35
N LEU A 227 4.07 -5.23 -26.97
CA LEU A 227 5.15 -4.94 -26.02
C LEU A 227 6.41 -4.38 -26.70
N GLY A 228 6.58 -4.57 -28.01
CA GLY A 228 7.82 -4.27 -28.72
C GLY A 228 9.00 -5.15 -28.28
N VAL A 229 8.74 -6.38 -27.81
CA VAL A 229 9.77 -7.32 -27.34
C VAL A 229 9.59 -8.70 -27.95
N GLU A 230 10.71 -9.41 -28.14
CA GLU A 230 10.68 -10.78 -28.67
C GLU A 230 10.35 -11.82 -27.58
N ASN A 231 10.84 -11.60 -26.35
CA ASN A 231 10.66 -12.51 -25.22
C ASN A 231 9.95 -11.83 -24.06
N TYR A 232 8.97 -12.53 -23.50
CA TYR A 232 8.17 -12.11 -22.36
C TYR A 232 7.74 -13.36 -21.57
N THR A 233 7.31 -13.20 -20.31
CA THR A 233 6.80 -14.32 -19.51
C THR A 233 5.29 -14.42 -19.62
N LEU A 234 4.76 -15.64 -19.65
CA LEU A 234 3.33 -15.90 -19.67
C LEU A 234 2.90 -16.60 -18.38
N SER A 235 2.17 -15.89 -17.51
CA SER A 235 1.63 -16.44 -16.27
C SER A 235 0.21 -16.96 -16.48
N LYS A 236 -0.15 -18.12 -15.91
CA LYS A 236 -1.54 -18.57 -15.95
C LYS A 236 -2.38 -17.77 -14.96
N ARG A 237 -3.52 -17.28 -15.41
CA ARG A 237 -4.55 -16.68 -14.57
C ARG A 237 -5.60 -17.72 -14.21
N PHE A 238 -6.04 -17.71 -12.96
CA PHE A 238 -7.09 -18.58 -12.44
C PHE A 238 -8.02 -17.81 -11.49
N GLY A 239 -9.26 -18.28 -11.35
CA GLY A 239 -10.22 -17.69 -10.43
C GLY A 239 -10.10 -18.31 -9.05
N VAL A 240 -10.16 -17.46 -8.02
CA VAL A 240 -10.35 -17.91 -6.63
C VAL A 240 -11.75 -17.53 -6.22
N ALA A 241 -12.63 -18.53 -6.08
CA ALA A 241 -13.99 -18.34 -5.60
C ALA A 241 -13.97 -17.90 -4.13
N GLN A 242 -14.58 -16.75 -3.85
CA GLN A 242 -14.89 -16.26 -2.50
C GLN A 242 -16.41 -16.18 -2.33
N SER A 243 -16.87 -15.96 -1.11
CA SER A 243 -18.30 -15.94 -0.77
C SER A 243 -19.13 -14.94 -1.57
N ASP A 244 -18.51 -13.83 -2.01
CA ASP A 244 -19.16 -12.73 -2.71
C ASP A 244 -18.80 -12.65 -4.20
N LYS A 245 -17.59 -13.10 -4.59
CA LYS A 245 -17.08 -12.96 -5.96
C LYS A 245 -15.93 -13.90 -6.28
N VAL A 246 -15.65 -14.05 -7.57
CA VAL A 246 -14.41 -14.67 -8.05
C VAL A 246 -13.32 -13.60 -8.13
N ARG A 247 -12.18 -13.83 -7.50
CA ARG A 247 -11.00 -12.95 -7.64
C ARG A 247 -10.02 -13.52 -8.66
N PRO A 248 -9.62 -12.75 -9.69
CA PRO A 248 -8.53 -13.15 -10.57
C PRO A 248 -7.21 -13.23 -9.80
N CYS A 249 -6.51 -14.35 -9.94
CA CYS A 249 -5.17 -14.55 -9.39
C CYS A 249 -4.23 -15.03 -10.49
N ASP A 250 -2.99 -14.54 -10.47
CA ASP A 250 -1.99 -14.81 -11.49
C ASP A 250 -0.83 -15.61 -10.89
N ASP A 251 -0.50 -16.75 -11.50
CA ASP A 251 0.53 -17.68 -10.99
C ASP A 251 1.95 -17.22 -11.37
N PHE A 252 2.38 -16.09 -10.77
CA PHE A 252 3.72 -15.52 -10.92
C PHE A 252 4.83 -16.37 -10.29
N THR A 253 4.46 -17.38 -9.50
CA THR A 253 5.39 -18.38 -8.96
C THR A 253 5.73 -19.41 -10.03
N LYS A 254 4.73 -19.99 -10.72
CA LYS A 254 5.00 -20.98 -11.79
C LYS A 254 5.67 -20.39 -13.02
N SER A 255 5.42 -19.12 -13.36
CA SER A 255 6.18 -18.45 -14.42
C SER A 255 7.62 -18.12 -13.99
N GLY A 256 7.90 -18.15 -12.68
CA GLY A 256 9.21 -17.86 -12.08
C GLY A 256 9.55 -16.36 -12.02
N VAL A 257 8.57 -15.49 -12.22
CA VAL A 257 8.73 -14.03 -12.01
C VAL A 257 9.03 -13.75 -10.54
N ASN A 258 8.36 -14.44 -9.61
CA ASN A 258 8.60 -14.30 -8.17
C ASN A 258 10.01 -14.72 -7.74
N ASP A 259 10.64 -15.65 -8.45
CA ASP A 259 12.04 -16.06 -8.19
C ASP A 259 13.04 -15.00 -8.66
N CYS A 260 12.64 -14.14 -9.59
CA CYS A 260 13.45 -13.03 -10.09
C CYS A 260 13.30 -11.75 -9.26
N CYS A 261 12.68 -11.84 -8.09
CA CYS A 261 12.35 -10.69 -7.26
C CYS A 261 12.73 -10.93 -5.80
N ARG A 262 13.50 -10.01 -5.20
CA ARG A 262 13.84 -10.07 -3.77
C ARG A 262 13.82 -8.67 -3.16
N GLY A 263 13.15 -8.54 -2.01
CA GLY A 263 13.23 -7.35 -1.19
C GLY A 263 14.49 -7.35 -0.34
N ASP A 264 15.11 -6.19 -0.17
CA ASP A 264 16.24 -6.01 0.74
C ASP A 264 15.82 -5.92 2.22
N ARG A 265 14.52 -5.76 2.47
CA ARG A 265 13.93 -5.62 3.80
C ARG A 265 12.61 -6.38 3.94
N ASN A 266 12.30 -6.80 5.16
CA ASN A 266 11.06 -7.47 5.52
C ASN A 266 9.95 -6.44 5.77
N LEU A 267 8.89 -6.52 4.97
CA LEU A 267 7.67 -5.75 5.18
C LEU A 267 7.22 -5.87 6.64
N THR A 268 7.20 -4.74 7.35
CA THR A 268 6.62 -4.64 8.68
C THR A 268 5.28 -3.96 8.55
N LEU A 269 4.23 -4.62 9.03
CA LEU A 269 2.86 -4.11 9.07
C LEU A 269 2.47 -3.80 10.50
N SER A 270 1.53 -2.88 10.64
CA SER A 270 0.84 -2.67 11.91
C SER A 270 0.10 -3.94 12.34
N THR A 271 0.00 -4.14 13.65
CA THR A 271 -0.70 -5.29 14.25
C THR A 271 -1.85 -4.80 15.12
N LEU A 272 -2.69 -5.71 15.60
CA LEU A 272 -3.72 -5.36 16.57
C LEU A 272 -3.14 -4.74 17.84
N ASP A 273 -1.94 -5.14 18.26
CA ASP A 273 -1.27 -4.54 19.42
C ASP A 273 -0.93 -3.07 19.19
N HIS A 274 -0.46 -2.72 17.99
CA HIS A 274 -0.23 -1.33 17.60
C HIS A 274 -1.53 -0.53 17.58
N PHE A 275 -2.63 -1.13 17.09
CA PHE A 275 -3.95 -0.51 17.13
C PHE A 275 -4.41 -0.21 18.57
N PHE A 276 -4.30 -1.18 19.49
CA PHE A 276 -4.67 -0.97 20.89
C PHE A 276 -3.74 0.02 21.59
N ALA A 277 -2.43 -0.01 21.32
CA ALA A 277 -1.49 0.98 21.83
C ALA A 277 -1.87 2.40 21.37
N LEU A 278 -2.38 2.55 20.14
CA LEU A 278 -2.86 3.83 19.60
C LEU A 278 -4.13 4.29 20.32
N VAL A 279 -5.09 3.38 20.52
CA VAL A 279 -6.32 3.65 21.30
C VAL A 279 -5.98 4.12 22.72
N CYS A 280 -5.10 3.41 23.41
CA CYS A 280 -4.66 3.79 24.77
C CYS A 280 -3.95 5.15 24.77
N SER A 281 -3.07 5.40 23.80
CA SER A 281 -2.35 6.68 23.71
C SER A 281 -3.29 7.86 23.48
N VAL A 282 -4.31 7.68 22.64
CA VAL A 282 -5.37 8.69 22.44
C VAL A 282 -6.21 8.86 23.71
N ALA A 283 -6.56 7.78 24.41
CA ALA A 283 -7.31 7.87 25.67
C ALA A 283 -6.54 8.65 26.76
N VAL A 284 -5.23 8.43 26.86
CA VAL A 284 -4.36 9.16 27.78
C VAL A 284 -4.23 10.63 27.39
N ALA A 285 -4.11 10.93 26.10
CA ALA A 285 -3.99 12.29 25.59
C ALA A 285 -5.29 13.11 25.71
N PHE A 286 -6.45 12.45 25.72
CA PHE A 286 -7.78 13.07 25.79
C PHE A 286 -8.62 12.45 26.93
N PRO A 287 -8.26 12.65 28.20
CA PRO A 287 -8.86 11.93 29.34
C PRO A 287 -10.34 12.24 29.57
N THR A 288 -10.85 13.35 29.03
CA THR A 288 -12.25 13.77 29.16
C THR A 288 -13.15 13.29 28.03
N SER A 289 -12.59 12.62 27.02
CA SER A 289 -13.31 12.22 25.82
C SER A 289 -13.27 10.71 25.60
N GLN A 290 -14.38 10.14 25.14
CA GLN A 290 -14.39 8.75 24.68
C GLN A 290 -13.57 8.61 23.41
N VAL A 291 -12.84 7.50 23.26
CA VAL A 291 -12.08 7.18 22.04
C VAL A 291 -12.97 6.49 21.02
N GLN A 292 -12.84 6.90 19.76
CA GLN A 292 -13.49 6.28 18.60
C GLN A 292 -12.46 6.02 17.51
N PHE A 293 -12.84 5.15 16.57
CA PHE A 293 -12.04 4.93 15.37
C PHE A 293 -12.92 4.91 14.12
N ALA A 294 -12.34 5.35 13.01
CA ALA A 294 -12.94 5.30 11.70
C ALA A 294 -12.00 4.55 10.74
N LYS A 295 -12.56 3.75 9.84
CA LYS A 295 -11.78 2.99 8.86
C LYS A 295 -12.27 3.22 7.43
N ARG A 296 -11.36 3.08 6.47
CA ARG A 296 -11.65 3.13 5.04
C ARG A 296 -10.61 2.36 4.23
N ASP A 297 -11.06 1.63 3.22
CA ASP A 297 -10.18 0.90 2.33
C ASP A 297 -9.80 1.72 1.10
N HIS A 298 -8.63 1.44 0.51
CA HIS A 298 -8.35 1.85 -0.87
C HIS A 298 -9.24 1.08 -1.86
N ARG A 299 -9.79 1.79 -2.87
CA ARG A 299 -10.49 1.14 -3.98
C ARG A 299 -9.47 0.47 -4.89
N SER A 300 -9.63 -0.83 -5.10
CA SER A 300 -8.76 -1.62 -5.99
C SER A 300 -7.25 -1.56 -5.68
N ALA A 301 -6.85 -1.08 -4.49
CA ALA A 301 -5.50 -1.11 -3.92
C ALA A 301 -4.34 -1.10 -4.95
N TYR A 302 -3.67 -2.23 -5.12
CA TYR A 302 -2.55 -2.43 -6.06
C TYR A 302 -2.84 -1.90 -7.48
N ARG A 303 -4.07 -2.07 -7.99
CA ARG A 303 -4.48 -1.66 -9.35
C ARG A 303 -4.47 -0.14 -9.56
N GLN A 304 -4.27 0.66 -8.52
CA GLN A 304 -4.05 2.10 -8.65
C GLN A 304 -2.60 2.43 -9.06
N LEU A 305 -1.64 1.53 -8.85
CA LEU A 305 -0.23 1.76 -9.13
C LEU A 305 0.12 1.30 -10.54
N ALA A 306 0.83 2.13 -11.30
CA ALA A 306 1.31 1.75 -12.63
C ALA A 306 2.55 0.86 -12.56
N LEU A 307 2.67 -0.08 -13.50
CA LEU A 307 3.92 -0.79 -13.75
C LEU A 307 4.89 0.09 -14.53
N ASP A 308 6.18 -0.08 -14.25
CA ASP A 308 7.24 0.45 -15.08
C ASP A 308 7.22 -0.22 -16.48
N ALA A 309 7.59 0.52 -17.52
CA ALA A 309 7.61 0.00 -18.89
C ALA A 309 8.49 -1.26 -19.04
N SER A 310 9.62 -1.32 -18.32
CA SER A 310 10.51 -2.49 -18.31
C SER A 310 9.91 -3.72 -17.61
N ALA A 311 8.86 -3.52 -16.80
CA ALA A 311 8.18 -4.59 -16.09
C ALA A 311 7.09 -5.29 -16.91
N LEU A 312 6.62 -4.68 -18.01
CA LEU A 312 5.47 -5.16 -18.79
C LEU A 312 5.72 -6.54 -19.41
N GLN A 313 6.95 -6.82 -19.85
CA GLN A 313 7.36 -8.13 -20.36
C GLN A 313 7.29 -9.27 -19.32
N TYR A 314 7.14 -8.94 -18.03
CA TYR A 314 6.93 -9.91 -16.96
C TYR A 314 5.45 -10.05 -16.57
N ALA A 315 4.57 -9.21 -17.12
CA ALA A 315 3.22 -8.98 -16.61
C ALA A 315 2.12 -9.54 -17.54
N CYS A 316 2.46 -10.42 -18.47
CA CYS A 316 1.51 -11.06 -19.37
C CYS A 316 0.85 -12.27 -18.70
N VAL A 317 -0.47 -12.37 -18.84
CA VAL A 317 -1.30 -13.41 -18.27
C VAL A 317 -2.11 -14.11 -19.35
N VAL A 318 -2.42 -15.39 -19.15
CA VAL A 318 -3.25 -16.20 -20.06
C VAL A 318 -4.28 -17.03 -19.30
N PHE A 319 -5.48 -17.10 -19.84
CA PHE A 319 -6.57 -17.95 -19.34
C PHE A 319 -7.51 -18.35 -20.49
N TRP A 320 -8.54 -19.14 -20.20
CA TRP A 320 -9.43 -19.66 -21.23
C TRP A 320 -10.54 -18.66 -21.55
N HIS A 321 -10.81 -18.44 -22.83
CA HIS A 321 -11.91 -17.60 -23.28
C HIS A 321 -13.20 -18.46 -23.35
N PRO A 322 -14.20 -18.20 -22.50
CA PRO A 322 -15.36 -19.09 -22.33
C PRO A 322 -16.28 -19.12 -23.56
N ILE A 323 -16.36 -18.02 -24.31
CA ILE A 323 -17.17 -17.92 -25.54
C ILE A 323 -16.42 -18.46 -26.77
N LEU A 324 -15.22 -17.94 -27.06
CA LEU A 324 -14.42 -18.34 -28.22
C LEU A 324 -13.74 -19.72 -28.10
N LYS A 325 -13.84 -20.36 -26.93
CA LYS A 325 -13.30 -21.70 -26.64
C LYS A 325 -11.82 -21.86 -27.03
N ARG A 326 -11.01 -20.86 -26.67
CA ARG A 326 -9.56 -20.84 -26.90
C ARG A 326 -8.86 -20.02 -25.81
N ALA A 327 -7.55 -20.19 -25.65
CA ALA A 327 -6.76 -19.34 -24.75
C ALA A 327 -6.72 -17.89 -25.24
N VAL A 328 -6.75 -16.96 -24.29
CA VAL A 328 -6.66 -15.51 -24.49
C VAL A 328 -5.62 -14.94 -23.52
N ALA A 329 -4.78 -14.05 -24.02
CA ALA A 329 -3.76 -13.36 -23.26
C ALA A 329 -4.07 -11.87 -23.10
N TYR A 330 -3.58 -11.31 -22.01
CA TYR A 330 -3.62 -9.89 -21.70
C TYR A 330 -2.30 -9.47 -21.05
N VAL A 331 -2.00 -8.18 -21.05
CA VAL A 331 -0.80 -7.65 -20.37
C VAL A 331 -1.24 -6.62 -19.33
N HIS A 332 -0.74 -6.75 -18.11
CA HIS A 332 -0.94 -5.73 -17.09
C HIS A 332 -0.16 -4.47 -17.36
N LEU A 333 -0.84 -3.33 -17.22
CA LEU A 333 -0.23 -2.00 -17.16
C LEU A 333 -0.26 -1.42 -15.73
N ALA A 334 -1.20 -1.88 -14.90
CA ALA A 334 -1.23 -1.61 -13.46
C ALA A 334 -0.79 -2.84 -12.64
N LEU A 335 -0.27 -2.60 -11.44
CA LEU A 335 0.30 -3.61 -10.57
C LEU A 335 -0.70 -4.76 -10.30
N PRO A 336 -0.36 -6.02 -10.62
CA PRO A 336 -1.28 -7.14 -10.45
C PRO A 336 -1.23 -7.80 -9.09
N PHE A 337 -2.26 -8.62 -8.83
CA PHE A 337 -2.28 -9.54 -7.70
C PHE A 337 -1.46 -10.79 -8.05
N GLY A 338 -0.70 -11.30 -7.08
CA GLY A 338 0.12 -12.52 -7.24
C GLY A 338 1.64 -12.31 -7.15
N PRO A 339 2.24 -11.25 -7.75
CA PRO A 339 3.67 -11.02 -7.61
C PRO A 339 4.03 -10.63 -6.17
N ARG A 340 5.15 -11.17 -5.66
CA ARG A 340 5.76 -10.69 -4.41
C ARG A 340 6.05 -9.19 -4.45
N ALA A 341 6.46 -8.70 -5.61
CA ALA A 341 6.77 -7.29 -5.81
C ALA A 341 5.56 -6.37 -5.59
N ALA A 342 4.36 -6.86 -5.92
CA ALA A 342 3.15 -6.07 -5.75
C ALA A 342 2.91 -5.70 -4.28
N VAL A 343 3.10 -6.69 -3.39
CA VAL A 343 2.96 -6.53 -1.95
C VAL A 343 3.92 -5.48 -1.40
N ILE A 344 5.21 -5.58 -1.76
CA ILE A 344 6.24 -4.66 -1.26
C ILE A 344 5.99 -3.24 -1.80
N ASN A 345 5.80 -3.10 -3.11
CA ASN A 345 5.65 -1.79 -3.74
C ASN A 345 4.42 -1.04 -3.21
N TYR A 346 3.26 -1.71 -3.11
CA TYR A 346 2.06 -1.06 -2.61
C TYR A 346 2.17 -0.66 -1.14
N ASN A 347 2.72 -1.54 -0.29
CA ASN A 347 2.83 -1.21 1.13
C ASN A 347 3.80 -0.05 1.40
N ARG A 348 4.81 0.16 0.56
CA ARG A 348 5.63 1.38 0.63
C ARG A 348 4.81 2.63 0.37
N VAL A 349 3.96 2.63 -0.66
CA VAL A 349 3.06 3.76 -0.95
C VAL A 349 2.04 3.96 0.18
N ALA A 350 1.40 2.88 0.63
CA ALA A 350 0.40 2.94 1.69
C ALA A 350 1.00 3.51 2.99
N GLN A 351 2.20 3.06 3.37
CA GLN A 351 2.91 3.59 4.54
C GLN A 351 3.46 5.00 4.35
N ALA A 352 3.74 5.42 3.13
CA ALA A 352 4.10 6.80 2.84
C ALA A 352 2.90 7.74 3.02
N VAL A 353 1.70 7.29 2.64
CA VAL A 353 0.46 8.04 2.88
C VAL A 353 0.21 8.19 4.38
N THR A 354 0.31 7.11 5.16
CA THR A 354 0.17 7.19 6.63
C THR A 354 1.28 8.02 7.26
N GLY A 355 2.51 7.91 6.77
CA GLY A 355 3.63 8.77 7.17
C GLY A 355 3.33 10.25 6.97
N LEU A 356 2.79 10.64 5.81
CA LEU A 356 2.39 12.01 5.55
C LEU A 356 1.25 12.45 6.48
N LEU A 357 0.22 11.63 6.67
CA LEU A 357 -0.88 11.92 7.60
C LEU A 357 -0.37 12.17 9.04
N GLN A 358 0.57 11.35 9.51
CA GLN A 358 1.15 11.46 10.85
C GLN A 358 2.06 12.69 10.98
N LEU A 359 3.00 12.86 10.06
CA LEU A 359 4.07 13.85 10.17
C LEU A 359 3.63 15.24 9.73
N MET A 360 2.92 15.32 8.60
CA MET A 360 2.43 16.58 8.08
C MET A 360 1.14 17.00 8.76
N PHE A 361 0.18 16.11 9.01
CA PHE A 361 -1.15 16.52 9.49
C PHE A 361 -1.45 16.15 10.95
N PHE A 362 -0.53 15.50 11.67
CA PHE A 362 -0.75 15.06 13.06
C PHE A 362 -1.98 14.13 13.22
N LEU A 363 -2.29 13.35 12.19
CA LEU A 363 -3.38 12.39 12.25
C LEU A 363 -2.90 11.08 12.89
N PRO A 364 -3.58 10.57 13.93
CA PRO A 364 -3.36 9.23 14.47
C PRO A 364 -3.94 8.18 13.50
N ALA A 365 -3.29 8.05 12.35
CA ALA A 365 -3.70 7.22 11.22
C ALA A 365 -2.68 6.12 10.95
N ASP A 366 -3.13 4.90 10.68
CA ASP A 366 -2.27 3.76 10.38
C ASP A 366 -2.96 2.82 9.37
N ASN A 367 -2.22 1.82 8.87
CA ASN A 367 -2.72 0.90 7.85
C ASN A 367 -2.22 -0.54 7.98
N PHE A 368 -3.03 -1.47 7.48
CA PHE A 368 -2.69 -2.88 7.27
C PHE A 368 -3.05 -3.23 5.82
N PHE A 369 -2.05 -3.35 4.95
CA PHE A 369 -2.26 -3.37 3.51
C PHE A 369 -3.15 -2.20 3.05
N ASP A 370 -4.31 -2.50 2.46
CA ASP A 370 -5.29 -1.55 1.94
C ASP A 370 -6.33 -1.10 2.95
N ASP A 371 -6.34 -1.66 4.16
CA ASP A 371 -7.17 -1.22 5.29
C ASP A 371 -6.49 -0.05 6.00
N PHE A 372 -7.09 1.13 5.95
CA PHE A 372 -6.63 2.29 6.72
C PHE A 372 -7.60 2.60 7.85
N TRP A 373 -7.08 3.08 8.96
CA TRP A 373 -7.88 3.56 10.08
C TRP A 373 -7.28 4.80 10.72
N THR A 374 -8.15 5.51 11.44
CA THR A 374 -7.80 6.66 12.26
C THR A 374 -8.42 6.49 13.63
N VAL A 375 -7.73 6.93 14.67
CA VAL A 375 -8.21 6.91 16.06
C VAL A 375 -8.22 8.33 16.59
N GLY A 376 -9.25 8.69 17.36
CA GLY A 376 -9.37 10.05 17.88
C GLY A 376 -10.44 10.16 18.96
N PRO A 377 -10.47 11.29 19.69
CA PRO A 377 -11.52 11.53 20.66
C PRO A 377 -12.86 11.78 19.93
N THR A 378 -13.96 11.42 20.58
CA THR A 378 -15.32 11.41 19.99
C THR A 378 -15.71 12.75 19.37
N HIS A 379 -15.31 13.87 19.98
CA HIS A 379 -15.64 15.20 19.49
C HIS A 379 -14.84 15.61 18.24
N LEU A 380 -13.76 14.91 17.90
CA LEU A 380 -12.82 15.27 16.81
C LEU A 380 -12.71 14.22 15.70
N ILE A 381 -13.07 12.95 15.96
CA ILE A 381 -12.87 11.82 15.03
C ILE A 381 -13.47 12.06 13.64
N GLN A 382 -14.63 12.72 13.54
CA GLN A 382 -15.24 13.00 12.24
C GLN A 382 -14.34 13.91 11.40
N ARG A 383 -13.78 14.96 12.00
CA ARG A 383 -12.89 15.90 11.31
C ARG A 383 -11.54 15.28 10.96
N ILE A 384 -10.99 14.43 11.85
CA ILE A 384 -9.81 13.60 11.56
C ILE A 384 -10.06 12.76 10.30
N PHE A 385 -11.24 12.14 10.20
CA PHE A 385 -11.58 11.29 9.06
C PHE A 385 -11.87 12.07 7.78
N ASP A 386 -12.39 13.29 7.88
CA ASP A 386 -12.56 14.19 6.74
C ASP A 386 -11.20 14.69 6.23
N MET A 387 -10.25 15.00 7.13
CA MET A 387 -8.87 15.34 6.77
C MET A 387 -8.15 14.17 6.09
N PHE A 388 -8.31 12.95 6.61
CA PHE A 388 -7.85 11.73 5.96
C PHE A 388 -8.37 11.64 4.51
N GLY A 389 -9.65 11.95 4.30
CA GLY A 389 -10.26 11.98 2.97
C GLY A 389 -9.66 13.06 2.06
N ALA A 390 -9.49 14.28 2.57
CA ALA A 390 -8.95 15.40 1.81
C ALA A 390 -7.51 15.13 1.32
N VAL A 391 -6.66 14.52 2.15
CA VAL A 391 -5.30 14.14 1.74
C VAL A 391 -5.31 13.07 0.66
N HIS A 392 -6.18 12.05 0.77
CA HIS A 392 -6.32 11.03 -0.27
C HIS A 392 -6.83 11.60 -1.59
N GLU A 393 -7.77 12.56 -1.53
CA GLU A 393 -8.30 13.28 -2.69
C GLU A 393 -7.20 14.08 -3.39
N LEU A 394 -6.38 14.83 -2.64
CA LEU A 394 -5.25 15.58 -3.20
C LEU A 394 -4.19 14.67 -3.82
N LEU A 395 -3.95 13.48 -3.25
CA LEU A 395 -3.08 12.46 -3.83
C LEU A 395 -3.72 11.70 -5.01
N ASN A 396 -5.02 11.89 -5.28
CA ASN A 396 -5.82 11.11 -6.22
C ASN A 396 -5.76 9.60 -5.98
N LEU A 397 -5.63 9.18 -4.72
CA LEU A 397 -5.72 7.78 -4.30
C LEU A 397 -7.16 7.47 -3.93
N GLU A 398 -7.80 6.61 -4.72
CA GLU A 398 -9.20 6.27 -4.57
C GLU A 398 -9.43 5.43 -3.31
N ILE A 399 -10.43 5.83 -2.54
CA ILE A 399 -10.90 5.16 -1.32
C ILE A 399 -12.35 4.72 -1.49
N LYS A 400 -12.78 3.65 -0.80
CA LYS A 400 -14.17 3.21 -0.83
C LYS A 400 -15.07 4.23 -0.12
N THR A 401 -16.28 4.42 -0.64
CA THR A 401 -17.24 5.43 -0.17
C THR A 401 -18.02 5.02 1.08
N GLU A 402 -17.99 3.74 1.45
CA GLU A 402 -18.65 3.23 2.65
C GLU A 402 -17.94 3.76 3.91
N LYS A 403 -18.59 4.70 4.60
CA LYS A 403 -18.10 5.24 5.88
C LYS A 403 -18.43 4.24 6.99
N ILE A 404 -17.41 3.75 7.68
CA ILE A 404 -17.59 2.93 8.89
C ILE A 404 -16.91 3.63 10.06
N CYS A 405 -17.72 4.27 10.90
CA CYS A 405 -17.30 4.83 12.18
C CYS A 405 -17.78 3.89 13.29
N HIS A 406 -16.86 3.44 14.14
CA HIS A 406 -17.15 2.51 15.22
C HIS A 406 -16.89 3.17 16.57
N ARG A 407 -17.84 2.98 17.50
CA ARG A 407 -17.66 3.36 18.90
C ARG A 407 -16.98 2.22 19.63
N LEU A 408 -15.88 2.49 20.32
CA LEU A 408 -15.33 1.55 21.31
C LEU A 408 -16.17 1.70 22.58
N SER A 409 -16.86 0.63 22.98
CA SER A 409 -17.49 0.58 24.31
C SER A 409 -16.41 0.73 25.37
N SER A 410 -16.65 1.55 26.39
CA SER A 410 -15.75 1.74 27.53
C SER A 410 -15.49 0.40 28.24
N ALA A 411 -14.45 -0.31 27.83
CA ALA A 411 -13.80 -1.30 28.66
C ALA A 411 -12.67 -0.55 29.38
N SER A 412 -12.75 -0.52 30.71
CA SER A 412 -11.72 0.02 31.58
C SER A 412 -10.35 -0.47 31.12
N CYS A 413 -9.48 0.44 30.70
CA CYS A 413 -8.07 0.16 30.41
C CYS A 413 -7.35 -0.31 31.67
#